data_AF-A0A2N2G163-F1
#
_entry.id   AF-A0A2N2G163-F1
#
_cell.length_a   1.000
_cell.length_b   1.000
_cell.length_c   1.000
_cell.angle_alpha   90.00
_cell.angle_beta   90.00
_cell.angle_gamma   90.00
#
_symmetry.space_group_name_H-M   'P 1'
#
loop_
_entity.id
_entity.type
_entity.pdbx_description
1 polymer ?
#
loop_
_entity_poly.entity_id
_entity_poly.type
_entity_poly.pdbx_seq_one_letter_code
_entity_poly.pdbx_strand_id
1 'polypeptide(L)'
;MKESMNQKTTYKKLILKSIIITLLITLAIAFIYAHVMKKEAIETLTKVDAKKTTQLVFETLYSAMSKGWDKQDLEARTKNPFIGRALHNEEIFNLIDESTIEYFYPVVAKQECMQCHTTAQVGNVLGVIEISYPIVDLKVSLSSLINFFVVFVIAFSGIVFIALFIKLYKHLVKPIKNFVQNVNQISNNKDITQRVNVENEIHEIHSMQEVFNNMLDSLEFQFYNDELTGLPNRKRLLETINDKSNAILMILNIDKFQEINDLYGESIGDE
;
A
#
# COMPACT_ATOMS: atom_id res chain seq x y z
N MET A 1 -3.78 35.42 24.14
CA MET A 1 -4.29 34.06 23.98
C MET A 1 -3.77 33.55 22.63
N LYS A 2 -2.75 32.69 22.62
CA LYS A 2 -2.15 32.17 21.39
C LYS A 2 -3.07 31.07 20.84
N GLU A 3 -3.90 31.41 19.86
CA GLU A 3 -4.56 30.39 19.05
C GLU A 3 -3.48 29.57 18.35
N SER A 4 -3.48 28.26 18.61
CA SER A 4 -2.65 27.30 17.91
C SER A 4 -3.06 27.32 16.44
N MET A 5 -2.29 28.00 15.62
CA MET A 5 -2.43 28.00 14.17
C MET A 5 -2.11 26.58 13.68
N ASN A 6 -3.14 25.73 13.65
CA ASN A 6 -3.05 24.37 13.17
C ASN A 6 -2.62 24.46 11.69
N GLN A 7 -1.39 24.04 11.38
CA GLN A 7 -0.83 24.18 10.04
C GLN A 7 -1.69 23.38 9.04
N LYS A 8 -2.51 24.09 8.27
CA LYS A 8 -3.37 23.50 7.23
C LYS A 8 -2.51 22.72 6.24
N THR A 9 -2.96 21.52 5.87
CA THR A 9 -2.22 20.62 4.98
C THR A 9 -2.74 20.73 3.55
N THR A 10 -1.83 20.86 2.59
CA THR A 10 -2.12 20.80 1.16
C THR A 10 -2.67 19.41 0.78
N TYR A 11 -3.63 19.32 -0.15
CA TYR A 11 -4.14 18.01 -0.58
C TYR A 11 -3.01 17.12 -1.13
N LYS A 12 -2.02 17.71 -1.82
CA LYS A 12 -0.82 17.03 -2.30
C LYS A 12 -0.04 16.36 -1.15
N LYS A 13 0.12 17.05 -0.03
CA LYS A 13 0.82 16.55 1.16
C LYS A 13 0.01 15.44 1.85
N LEU A 14 -1.31 15.58 1.89
CA LEU A 14 -2.20 14.57 2.46
C LEU A 14 -2.19 13.27 1.63
N ILE A 15 -2.30 13.37 0.30
CA ILE A 15 -2.22 12.25 -0.63
C ILE A 15 -0.85 11.58 -0.52
N LEU A 16 0.24 12.35 -0.61
CA LEU A 16 1.60 11.80 -0.51
C LEU A 16 1.85 11.07 0.82
N LYS A 17 1.43 11.67 1.95
CA LYS A 17 1.53 11.03 3.27
C LYS A 17 0.74 9.72 3.32
N SER A 18 -0.46 9.70 2.73
CA SER A 18 -1.26 8.47 2.67
C SER A 18 -0.58 7.38 1.84
N ILE A 19 -0.02 7.71 0.67
CA ILE A 19 0.70 6.77 -0.20
C ILE A 19 1.93 6.20 0.51
N ILE A 20 2.74 7.06 1.14
CA ILE A 20 3.95 6.63 1.87
C ILE A 20 3.59 5.70 3.01
N ILE A 21 2.57 6.04 3.82
CA ILE A 21 2.13 5.18 4.93
C ILE A 21 1.68 3.83 4.39
N THR A 22 0.87 3.80 3.32
CA THR A 22 0.42 2.53 2.74
C THR A 22 1.58 1.71 2.19
N LEU A 23 2.55 2.34 1.52
CA LEU A 23 3.73 1.66 0.99
C LEU A 23 4.58 1.06 2.11
N LEU A 24 4.85 1.81 3.17
CA LEU A 24 5.63 1.32 4.31
C LEU A 24 4.94 0.14 5.00
N ILE A 25 3.62 0.19 5.19
CA ILE A 25 2.87 -0.91 5.79
C ILE A 25 2.89 -2.13 4.87
N THR A 26 2.67 -1.97 3.56
CA THR A 26 2.75 -3.09 2.60
C THR A 26 4.11 -3.78 2.65
N LEU A 27 5.19 -3.00 2.72
CA LEU A 27 6.56 -3.51 2.67
C LEU A 27 6.95 -4.20 3.99
N ALA A 28 6.54 -3.63 5.13
CA ALA A 28 6.75 -4.24 6.45
C ALA A 28 6.04 -5.59 6.56
N ILE A 29 4.80 -5.67 6.09
CA ILE A 29 4.02 -6.91 6.10
C ILE A 29 4.65 -7.97 5.17
N ALA A 30 5.05 -7.58 3.96
CA ALA A 30 5.72 -8.48 3.03
C ALA A 30 7.03 -9.02 3.62
N PHE A 31 7.79 -8.19 4.33
CA PHE A 31 9.02 -8.60 5.01
C PHE A 31 8.76 -9.60 6.15
N ILE A 32 7.75 -9.32 7.00
CA ILE A 32 7.33 -10.24 8.08
C ILE A 32 6.91 -11.58 7.49
N TYR A 33 6.08 -11.56 6.45
CA TYR A 33 5.63 -12.77 5.76
C TYR A 33 6.79 -13.58 5.21
N ALA A 34 7.72 -12.94 4.49
CA ALA A 34 8.92 -13.59 3.97
C ALA A 34 9.77 -14.24 5.08
N HIS A 35 9.88 -13.58 6.23
CA HIS A 35 10.63 -14.10 7.38
C HIS A 35 9.95 -15.36 7.98
N VAL A 36 8.63 -15.32 8.16
CA VAL A 36 7.84 -16.47 8.64
C VAL A 36 7.98 -17.64 7.66
N MET A 37 7.83 -17.39 6.37
CA MET A 37 7.99 -18.41 5.31
C MET A 37 9.37 -19.04 5.31
N LYS A 38 10.44 -18.24 5.43
CA LYS A 38 11.80 -18.76 5.49
C LYS A 38 11.97 -19.73 6.67
N LYS A 39 11.42 -19.40 7.84
CA LYS A 39 11.52 -20.25 9.03
C LYS A 39 10.78 -21.57 8.85
N GLU A 40 9.54 -21.51 8.36
CA GLU A 40 8.69 -22.69 8.15
C GLU A 40 9.24 -23.64 7.07
N ALA A 41 9.82 -23.08 6.00
CA ALA A 41 10.50 -23.86 4.97
C ALA A 41 11.73 -24.60 5.52
N ILE A 42 12.57 -23.94 6.32
CA ILE A 42 13.78 -24.54 6.92
C ILE A 42 13.41 -25.67 7.91
N GLU A 43 12.39 -25.47 8.74
CA GLU A 43 11.95 -26.47 9.71
C GLU A 43 11.37 -27.72 9.03
N THR A 44 10.61 -27.52 7.95
CA THR A 44 10.05 -28.64 7.17
C THR A 44 11.14 -29.40 6.45
N LEU A 45 12.09 -28.70 5.80
CA LEU A 45 13.22 -29.34 5.12
C LEU A 45 14.07 -30.17 6.09
N THR A 46 14.45 -29.63 7.25
CA THR A 46 15.32 -30.31 8.23
C THR A 46 14.67 -31.55 8.85
N LYS A 47 13.37 -31.52 9.14
CA LYS A 47 12.63 -32.66 9.70
C LYS A 47 12.41 -33.77 8.69
N VAL A 48 12.20 -33.42 7.43
CA VAL A 48 12.04 -34.37 6.33
C VAL A 48 13.39 -35.00 5.97
N ASP A 49 14.48 -34.22 5.92
CA ASP A 49 15.83 -34.72 5.62
C ASP A 49 16.32 -35.73 6.67
N ALA A 50 16.20 -35.40 7.96
CA ALA A 50 16.73 -36.26 9.02
C ALA A 50 15.99 -37.60 9.09
N LYS A 51 14.66 -37.59 9.02
CA LYS A 51 13.84 -38.82 9.08
C LYS A 51 14.02 -39.69 7.83
N LYS A 52 14.07 -39.06 6.65
CA LYS A 52 14.23 -39.79 5.38
C LYS A 52 15.64 -40.34 5.22
N THR A 53 16.70 -39.63 5.63
CA THR A 53 18.08 -40.14 5.59
C THR A 53 18.24 -41.41 6.44
N THR A 54 17.70 -41.42 7.66
CA THR A 54 17.78 -42.59 8.55
C THR A 54 16.99 -43.78 8.00
N GLN A 55 15.78 -43.54 7.48
CA GLN A 55 14.96 -44.60 6.90
C GLN A 55 15.57 -45.18 5.62
N LEU A 56 16.16 -44.32 4.78
CA LEU A 56 16.78 -44.72 3.53
C LEU A 56 18.03 -45.58 3.74
N VAL A 57 18.89 -45.23 4.71
CA VAL A 57 20.05 -46.07 5.08
C VAL A 57 19.57 -47.45 5.54
N PHE A 58 18.52 -47.50 6.35
CA PHE A 58 18.00 -48.75 6.90
C PHE A 58 17.31 -49.63 5.84
N GLU A 59 16.47 -49.04 4.97
CA GLU A 59 15.77 -49.75 3.89
C GLU A 59 16.71 -50.23 2.79
N THR A 60 17.74 -49.46 2.45
CA THR A 60 18.75 -49.86 1.45
C THR A 60 19.54 -51.07 1.95
N LEU A 61 19.99 -51.03 3.21
CA LEU A 61 20.67 -52.16 3.84
C LEU A 61 19.74 -53.37 3.94
N TYR A 62 18.49 -53.19 4.38
CA TYR A 62 17.52 -54.27 4.50
C TYR A 62 17.12 -54.90 3.15
N SER A 63 16.96 -54.10 2.10
CA SER A 63 16.66 -54.56 0.74
C SER A 63 17.81 -55.39 0.16
N ALA A 64 19.05 -54.91 0.30
CA ALA A 64 20.25 -55.64 -0.12
C ALA A 64 20.41 -56.97 0.64
N MET A 65 20.11 -56.97 1.94
CA MET A 65 20.20 -58.17 2.78
C MET A 65 19.05 -59.15 2.59
N SER A 66 17.82 -58.68 2.30
CA SER A 66 16.62 -59.53 2.23
C SER A 66 16.40 -60.18 0.87
N LYS A 67 16.82 -59.54 -0.24
CA LYS A 67 16.60 -60.10 -1.58
C LYS A 67 17.62 -61.15 -1.99
N GLY A 68 18.90 -60.97 -1.65
CA GLY A 68 19.99 -61.79 -2.17
C GLY A 68 20.05 -61.73 -3.71
N TRP A 69 20.94 -60.91 -4.26
CA TRP A 69 21.01 -60.74 -5.71
C TRP A 69 21.64 -61.95 -6.40
N ASP A 70 21.01 -62.40 -7.49
CA ASP A 70 21.60 -63.39 -8.36
C ASP A 70 22.52 -62.73 -9.41
N LYS A 71 23.24 -63.56 -10.17
CA LYS A 71 24.21 -63.06 -11.15
C LYS A 71 23.57 -62.22 -12.27
N GLN A 72 22.32 -62.50 -12.64
CA GLN A 72 21.62 -61.77 -13.71
C GLN A 72 21.19 -60.39 -13.22
N ASP A 73 20.76 -60.28 -11.97
CA ASP A 73 20.43 -59.01 -11.32
C ASP A 73 21.67 -58.08 -11.20
N LEU A 74 22.81 -58.66 -10.83
CA LEU A 74 24.10 -57.97 -10.77
C LEU A 74 24.58 -57.49 -12.15
N GLU A 75 24.42 -58.32 -13.19
CA GLU A 75 24.75 -57.96 -14.57
C GLU A 75 23.84 -56.86 -15.13
N ALA A 76 22.56 -56.84 -14.76
CA ALA A 76 21.63 -55.78 -15.16
C ALA A 76 22.00 -54.43 -14.50
N ARG A 77 22.39 -54.43 -13.22
CA ARG A 77 22.78 -53.22 -12.49
C ARG A 77 24.15 -52.69 -12.90
N THR A 78 25.14 -53.55 -13.15
CA THR A 78 26.48 -53.15 -13.61
C THR A 78 26.50 -52.56 -15.02
N LYS A 79 25.46 -52.80 -15.83
CA LYS A 79 25.25 -52.14 -17.12
C LYS A 79 24.74 -50.71 -17.01
N ASN A 80 24.33 -50.25 -15.82
CA ASN A 80 23.96 -48.85 -15.61
C ASN A 80 25.21 -47.97 -15.71
N PRO A 81 25.27 -47.02 -16.67
CA PRO A 81 26.45 -46.17 -16.88
C PRO A 81 26.77 -45.28 -15.67
N PHE A 82 25.76 -44.94 -14.85
CA PHE A 82 25.97 -44.16 -13.63
C PHE A 82 26.65 -44.99 -12.53
N ILE A 83 26.28 -46.26 -12.37
CA ILE A 83 26.95 -47.17 -11.44
C ILE A 83 28.41 -47.39 -11.86
N GLY A 84 28.66 -47.60 -13.16
CA GLY A 84 30.01 -47.77 -13.69
C GLY A 84 30.92 -46.56 -13.45
N ARG A 85 30.38 -45.34 -13.61
CA ARG A 85 31.12 -44.10 -13.31
C ARG A 85 31.33 -43.91 -11.81
N ALA A 86 30.34 -44.21 -10.98
CA ALA A 86 30.48 -44.12 -9.54
C ALA A 86 31.52 -45.10 -8.98
N LEU A 87 31.65 -46.29 -9.57
CA LEU A 87 32.73 -47.23 -9.24
C LEU A 87 34.15 -46.68 -9.51
N HIS A 88 34.28 -45.66 -10.36
CA HIS A 88 35.54 -44.94 -10.60
C HIS A 88 35.71 -43.71 -9.68
N ASN A 89 35.01 -43.69 -8.54
CA ASN A 89 35.07 -42.62 -7.54
C ASN A 89 34.45 -41.29 -8.00
N GLU A 90 33.49 -41.33 -8.93
CA GLU A 90 32.70 -40.16 -9.31
C GLU A 90 31.40 -40.11 -8.48
N GLU A 91 31.14 -39.00 -7.81
CA GLU A 91 29.82 -38.74 -7.24
C GLU A 91 28.87 -38.29 -8.36
N ILE A 92 27.72 -38.97 -8.49
CA ILE A 92 26.79 -38.70 -9.59
C ILE A 92 25.44 -38.32 -9.03
N PHE A 93 24.96 -37.18 -9.54
CA PHE A 93 23.62 -36.69 -9.34
C PHE A 93 22.86 -36.76 -10.68
N ASN A 94 21.78 -37.53 -10.71
CA ASN A 94 20.91 -37.67 -11.87
C ASN A 94 19.48 -37.25 -11.53
N LEU A 95 18.82 -36.55 -12.45
CA LEU A 95 17.43 -36.11 -12.31
C LEU A 95 16.60 -36.86 -13.34
N ILE A 96 15.72 -37.74 -12.87
CA ILE A 96 14.78 -38.46 -13.72
C ILE A 96 13.42 -37.75 -13.69
N ASP A 97 12.95 -37.36 -14.87
CA ASP A 97 11.59 -36.88 -15.16
C ASP A 97 11.04 -35.82 -14.18
N GLU A 98 11.90 -34.91 -13.72
CA GLU A 98 11.61 -33.83 -12.75
C GLU A 98 10.92 -34.26 -11.43
N SER A 99 10.90 -35.56 -11.16
CA SER A 99 10.09 -36.17 -10.10
C SER A 99 10.90 -37.07 -9.19
N THR A 100 12.07 -37.56 -9.64
CA THR A 100 12.96 -38.41 -8.85
C THR A 100 14.41 -37.96 -8.99
N ILE A 101 15.08 -37.74 -7.85
CA ILE A 101 16.52 -37.55 -7.79
C ILE A 101 17.16 -38.90 -7.55
N GLU A 102 18.14 -39.27 -8.36
CA GLU A 102 19.01 -40.41 -8.12
C GLU A 102 20.41 -39.93 -7.75
N TYR A 103 20.93 -40.47 -6.65
CA TYR A 103 22.27 -40.18 -6.17
C TYR A 103 23.07 -41.47 -6.09
N PHE A 104 24.21 -41.51 -6.78
CA PHE A 104 25.13 -42.65 -6.77
C PHE A 104 26.39 -42.25 -6.00
N TYR A 105 26.58 -42.87 -4.84
CA TYR A 105 27.67 -42.55 -3.93
C TYR A 105 28.71 -43.68 -3.88
N PRO A 106 29.98 -43.43 -4.24
CA PRO A 106 31.04 -44.41 -4.10
C PRO A 106 31.38 -44.68 -2.63
N VAL A 107 31.41 -45.95 -2.24
CA VAL A 107 31.88 -46.38 -0.92
C VAL A 107 33.39 -46.57 -0.99
N VAL A 108 34.13 -45.51 -0.71
CA VAL A 108 35.60 -45.53 -0.70
C VAL A 108 36.12 -46.18 0.59
N ALA A 109 36.98 -47.18 0.43
CA ALA A 109 37.61 -47.91 1.53
C ALA A 109 38.47 -46.97 2.39
N LYS A 110 38.15 -46.92 3.68
CA LYS A 110 38.95 -46.26 4.72
C LYS A 110 39.76 -47.28 5.52
N GLN A 111 40.66 -46.81 6.37
CA GLN A 111 41.55 -47.69 7.14
C GLN A 111 40.77 -48.69 8.03
N GLU A 112 39.60 -48.28 8.52
CA GLU A 112 38.71 -49.10 9.34
C GLU A 112 38.07 -50.23 8.53
N CYS A 113 37.81 -50.03 7.23
CA CYS A 113 37.21 -51.05 6.35
C CYS A 113 38.12 -52.28 6.21
N MET A 114 39.43 -52.09 6.35
CA MET A 114 40.46 -53.12 6.25
C MET A 114 40.39 -54.16 7.37
N GLN A 115 39.64 -53.88 8.44
CA GLN A 115 39.40 -54.83 9.53
C GLN A 115 38.59 -56.05 9.05
N CYS A 116 37.74 -55.88 8.03
CA CYS A 116 36.92 -56.95 7.47
C CYS A 116 37.18 -57.19 5.97
N HIS A 117 37.65 -56.19 5.22
CA HIS A 117 37.96 -56.28 3.79
C HIS A 117 39.48 -56.33 3.56
N THR A 118 40.11 -57.41 4.02
CA THR A 118 41.58 -57.55 4.08
C THR A 118 42.28 -57.56 2.72
N THR A 119 41.56 -57.82 1.62
CA THR A 119 42.09 -57.84 0.25
C THR A 119 41.99 -56.50 -0.48
N ALA A 120 41.26 -55.53 0.08
CA ALA A 120 41.15 -54.19 -0.50
C ALA A 120 42.34 -53.32 -0.09
N GLN A 121 42.42 -52.09 -0.60
CA GLN A 121 43.35 -51.06 -0.15
C GLN A 121 42.60 -49.76 0.11
N VAL A 122 43.13 -48.92 0.99
CA VAL A 122 42.57 -47.59 1.24
C VAL A 122 42.50 -46.80 -0.07
N GLY A 123 41.33 -46.22 -0.34
CA GLY A 123 41.05 -45.53 -1.60
C GLY A 123 40.41 -46.40 -2.69
N ASN A 124 40.30 -47.71 -2.50
CA ASN A 124 39.50 -48.55 -3.41
C ASN A 124 38.00 -48.28 -3.22
N VAL A 125 37.24 -48.23 -4.32
CA VAL A 125 35.77 -48.15 -4.26
C VAL A 125 35.23 -49.57 -4.08
N LEU A 126 34.64 -49.86 -2.93
CA LEU A 126 34.16 -51.19 -2.55
C LEU A 126 32.71 -51.45 -3.01
N GLY A 127 32.00 -50.39 -3.39
CA GLY A 127 30.62 -50.47 -3.86
C GLY A 127 30.07 -49.09 -4.16
N VAL A 128 28.82 -49.06 -4.63
CA VAL A 128 28.07 -47.83 -4.91
C VAL A 128 26.75 -47.91 -4.17
N ILE A 129 26.42 -46.87 -3.40
CA ILE A 129 25.10 -46.69 -2.80
C ILE A 129 24.27 -45.90 -3.79
N GLU A 130 23.20 -46.52 -4.29
CA GLU A 130 22.19 -45.86 -5.12
C GLU A 130 21.03 -45.41 -4.21
N ILE A 131 20.72 -44.13 -4.26
CA ILE A 131 19.65 -43.48 -3.51
C ILE A 131 18.66 -42.89 -4.50
N SER A 132 17.42 -43.35 -4.53
CA SER A 132 16.35 -42.78 -5.36
C SER A 132 15.33 -42.06 -4.47
N TYR A 133 15.14 -40.75 -4.70
CA TYR A 133 14.30 -39.88 -3.89
C TYR A 133 13.17 -39.25 -4.70
N PRO A 134 11.89 -39.49 -4.36
CA PRO A 134 10.77 -38.79 -5.00
C PRO A 134 10.68 -37.32 -4.54
N ILE A 135 10.84 -36.38 -5.46
CA ILE A 135 10.77 -34.92 -5.28
C ILE A 135 9.31 -34.43 -5.14
N VAL A 136 8.33 -35.32 -5.38
CA VAL A 136 6.89 -35.00 -5.31
C VAL A 136 6.51 -34.41 -3.94
N ASP A 137 7.13 -34.88 -2.85
CA ASP A 137 6.89 -34.37 -1.50
C ASP A 137 7.50 -32.98 -1.22
N LEU A 138 8.44 -32.51 -2.06
CA LEU A 138 9.03 -31.17 -1.92
C LEU A 138 8.16 -30.08 -2.56
N LYS A 139 7.37 -30.41 -3.60
CA LYS A 139 6.56 -29.43 -4.36
C LYS A 139 5.22 -29.09 -3.68
N VAL A 140 4.66 -29.99 -2.87
CA VAL A 140 3.31 -29.84 -2.28
C VAL A 140 3.25 -28.74 -1.20
N SER A 141 4.38 -28.36 -0.58
CA SER A 141 4.44 -27.26 0.39
C SER A 141 4.38 -25.86 -0.24
N LEU A 142 4.90 -25.66 -1.45
CA LEU A 142 4.97 -24.31 -2.04
C LEU A 142 3.62 -23.81 -2.55
N SER A 143 2.80 -24.67 -3.15
CA SER A 143 1.54 -24.25 -3.78
C SER A 143 0.51 -23.71 -2.78
N SER A 144 0.36 -24.39 -1.63
CA SER A 144 -0.55 -23.95 -0.57
C SER A 144 -0.11 -22.62 0.05
N LEU A 145 1.21 -22.42 0.21
CA LEU A 145 1.77 -21.17 0.72
C LEU A 145 1.55 -20.01 -0.24
N ILE A 146 1.74 -20.22 -1.55
CA ILE A 146 1.49 -19.22 -2.58
C ILE A 146 0.00 -18.82 -2.62
N ASN A 147 -0.93 -19.79 -2.55
CA ASN A 147 -2.35 -19.48 -2.55
C ASN A 147 -2.75 -18.64 -1.32
N PHE A 148 -2.27 -19.01 -0.13
CA PHE A 148 -2.49 -18.22 1.08
C PHE A 148 -1.92 -16.80 0.95
N PHE A 149 -0.71 -16.66 0.38
CA PHE A 149 -0.10 -15.36 0.11
C PHE A 149 -0.96 -14.49 -0.81
N VAL A 150 -1.46 -15.05 -1.90
CA VAL A 150 -2.29 -14.31 -2.87
C VAL A 150 -3.58 -13.83 -2.21
N VAL A 151 -4.28 -14.70 -1.48
CA VAL A 151 -5.51 -14.32 -0.74
C VAL A 151 -5.22 -13.22 0.26
N PHE A 152 -4.10 -13.34 1.00
CA PHE A 152 -3.67 -12.34 1.96
C PHE A 152 -3.38 -10.98 1.31
N VAL A 153 -2.66 -10.95 0.18
CA VAL A 153 -2.35 -9.71 -0.56
C VAL A 153 -3.63 -9.04 -1.07
N ILE A 154 -4.58 -9.81 -1.60
CA ILE A 154 -5.87 -9.28 -2.06
C ILE A 154 -6.66 -8.69 -0.89
N ALA A 155 -6.79 -9.42 0.22
CA ALA A 155 -7.50 -8.96 1.39
C ALA A 155 -6.87 -7.68 1.97
N PHE A 156 -5.54 -7.67 2.09
CA PHE A 156 -4.80 -6.53 2.60
C PHE A 156 -4.90 -5.31 1.68
N SER A 157 -4.78 -5.50 0.36
CA SER A 157 -4.99 -4.45 -0.64
C SER A 157 -6.40 -3.85 -0.54
N GLY A 158 -7.42 -4.69 -0.35
CA GLY A 158 -8.80 -4.25 -0.11
C GLY A 158 -8.94 -3.37 1.14
N ILE A 159 -8.33 -3.76 2.26
CA ILE A 159 -8.34 -2.98 3.51
C ILE A 159 -7.67 -1.61 3.29
N VAL A 160 -6.51 -1.59 2.64
CA VAL A 160 -5.80 -0.35 2.32
C VAL A 160 -6.64 0.55 1.42
N PHE A 161 -7.27 0.00 0.39
CA PHE A 161 -8.14 0.73 -0.52
C PHE A 161 -9.31 1.37 0.21
N ILE A 162 -10.01 0.62 1.08
CA ILE A 162 -11.12 1.12 1.88
C ILE A 162 -10.65 2.24 2.81
N ALA A 163 -9.52 2.06 3.50
CA ALA A 163 -8.98 3.08 4.40
C ALA A 163 -8.62 4.38 3.66
N LEU A 164 -8.00 4.28 2.47
CA LEU A 164 -7.71 5.42 1.61
C LEU A 164 -9.00 6.10 1.13
N PHE A 165 -9.99 5.32 0.70
CA PHE A 165 -11.27 5.83 0.22
C PHE A 165 -12.01 6.62 1.32
N ILE A 166 -12.09 6.07 2.53
CA ILE A 166 -12.71 6.75 3.69
C ILE A 166 -11.99 8.07 3.99
N LYS A 167 -10.65 8.06 3.99
CA LYS A 167 -9.84 9.26 4.26
C LYS A 167 -10.04 10.33 3.19
N LEU A 168 -10.03 9.94 1.91
CA LEU A 168 -10.30 10.83 0.78
C LEU A 168 -11.70 11.43 0.86
N TYR A 169 -12.70 10.60 1.14
CA TYR A 169 -14.08 11.03 1.25
C TYR A 169 -14.26 12.04 2.39
N LYS A 170 -13.71 11.75 3.58
CA LYS A 170 -13.84 12.60 4.76
C LYS A 170 -13.14 13.95 4.59
N HIS A 171 -11.92 13.97 4.05
CA HIS A 171 -11.10 15.18 4.03
C HIS A 171 -11.22 16.00 2.75
N LEU A 172 -11.61 15.41 1.62
CA LEU A 172 -11.74 16.12 0.34
C LEU A 172 -13.19 16.18 -0.15
N VAL A 173 -13.84 15.03 -0.34
CA VAL A 173 -15.15 14.98 -1.01
C VAL A 173 -16.23 15.67 -0.17
N LYS A 174 -16.32 15.38 1.13
CA LYS A 174 -17.35 15.94 2.00
C LYS A 174 -17.23 17.47 2.16
N PRO A 175 -16.05 18.06 2.44
CA PRO A 175 -15.89 19.51 2.51
C PRO A 175 -16.24 20.22 1.19
N ILE A 176 -15.84 19.68 0.04
CA ILE A 176 -16.18 20.24 -1.27
C ILE A 176 -17.70 20.21 -1.50
N LYS A 177 -18.35 19.09 -1.17
CA LYS A 177 -19.80 18.97 -1.29
C LYS A 177 -20.52 20.03 -0.43
N ASN A 178 -20.08 20.20 0.82
CA ASN A 178 -20.64 21.21 1.72
C ASN A 178 -20.40 22.63 1.20
N PHE A 179 -19.20 22.94 0.70
CA PHE A 179 -18.88 24.23 0.08
C PHE A 179 -19.84 24.55 -1.07
N VAL A 180 -20.00 23.62 -2.03
CA VAL A 180 -20.89 23.80 -3.18
C VAL A 180 -22.36 23.97 -2.74
N GLN A 181 -22.80 23.20 -1.74
CA GLN A 181 -24.15 23.34 -1.21
C GLN A 181 -24.39 24.71 -0.58
N ASN A 182 -23.44 25.22 0.22
CA ASN A 182 -23.53 26.54 0.81
C ASN A 182 -23.57 27.64 -0.28
N VAL A 183 -22.69 27.56 -1.29
CA VAL A 183 -22.69 28.50 -2.41
C VAL A 183 -24.01 28.48 -3.17
N ASN A 184 -24.57 27.30 -3.46
CA ASN A 184 -25.87 27.18 -4.13
C ASN A 184 -27.01 27.74 -3.28
N GLN A 185 -26.98 27.56 -1.96
CA GLN A 185 -27.97 28.14 -1.06
C GLN A 185 -27.93 29.68 -1.09
N ILE A 186 -26.73 30.26 -0.99
CA ILE A 186 -26.52 31.72 -1.09
C ILE A 186 -27.02 32.25 -2.43
N SER A 187 -26.67 31.58 -3.53
CA SER A 187 -27.06 31.98 -4.88
C SER A 187 -28.58 31.89 -5.09
N ASN A 188 -29.22 30.80 -4.66
CA ASN A 188 -30.67 30.59 -4.84
C ASN A 188 -31.50 31.54 -3.97
N ASN A 189 -31.08 31.76 -2.73
CA ASN A 189 -31.77 32.67 -1.81
C ASN A 189 -31.47 34.14 -2.13
N LYS A 190 -30.48 34.41 -2.99
CA LYS A 190 -29.97 35.76 -3.32
C LYS A 190 -29.55 36.54 -2.06
N ASP A 191 -29.15 35.82 -1.02
CA ASP A 191 -28.77 36.40 0.26
C ASP A 191 -27.25 36.54 0.31
N ILE A 192 -26.76 37.67 -0.21
CA ILE A 192 -25.33 37.98 -0.29
C ILE A 192 -24.71 38.35 1.06
N THR A 193 -25.50 38.43 2.14
CA THR A 193 -25.00 38.72 3.49
C THR A 193 -24.43 37.47 4.18
N GLN A 194 -24.77 36.29 3.68
CA GLN A 194 -24.23 35.03 4.20
C GLN A 194 -22.77 34.83 3.77
N ARG A 195 -22.02 34.03 4.54
CA ARG A 195 -20.63 33.68 4.26
C ARG A 195 -20.42 32.17 4.32
N VAL A 196 -19.55 31.68 3.45
CA VAL A 196 -19.25 30.25 3.41
C VAL A 196 -18.22 29.90 4.47
N ASN A 197 -18.66 29.16 5.48
CA ASN A 197 -17.78 28.59 6.50
C ASN A 197 -17.85 27.05 6.50
N VAL A 198 -16.82 26.42 5.96
CA VAL A 198 -16.59 24.98 5.96
C VAL A 198 -15.36 24.72 6.81
N GLU A 199 -15.55 24.11 7.98
CA GLU A 199 -14.43 23.67 8.81
C GLU A 199 -13.65 22.57 8.09
N ASN A 200 -12.39 22.84 7.77
CA ASN A 200 -11.52 21.89 7.09
C ASN A 200 -10.04 22.18 7.34
N GLU A 201 -9.21 21.15 7.22
CA GLU A 201 -7.76 21.21 7.42
C GLU A 201 -6.99 21.47 6.11
N ILE A 202 -7.69 21.65 4.98
CA ILE A 202 -7.09 21.72 3.65
C ILE A 202 -6.92 23.17 3.23
N HIS A 203 -5.66 23.58 3.01
CA HIS A 203 -5.35 24.96 2.69
C HIS A 203 -6.10 25.45 1.45
N GLU A 204 -6.17 24.63 0.40
CA GLU A 204 -6.82 24.97 -0.88
C GLU A 204 -8.32 25.21 -0.72
N ILE A 205 -9.01 24.40 0.10
CA ILE A 205 -10.45 24.60 0.36
C ILE A 205 -10.66 25.89 1.15
N HIS A 206 -9.79 26.17 2.13
CA HIS A 206 -9.84 27.43 2.84
C HIS A 206 -9.60 28.65 1.95
N SER A 207 -8.62 28.59 1.04
CA SER A 207 -8.36 29.65 0.07
C SER A 207 -9.57 29.87 -0.85
N MET A 208 -10.24 28.81 -1.30
CA MET A 208 -11.47 28.93 -2.08
C MET A 208 -12.59 29.65 -1.30
N GLN A 209 -12.75 29.35 -0.01
CA GLN A 209 -13.71 30.05 0.84
C GLN A 209 -13.37 31.52 1.02
N GLU A 210 -12.11 31.85 1.28
CA GLU A 210 -11.65 33.21 1.48
C GLU A 210 -11.88 34.05 0.22
N VAL A 211 -11.47 33.56 -0.94
CA VAL A 211 -11.70 34.24 -2.23
C VAL A 211 -13.19 34.45 -2.50
N PHE A 212 -14.03 33.44 -2.23
CA PHE A 212 -15.47 33.55 -2.44
C PHE A 212 -16.12 34.55 -1.46
N ASN A 213 -15.72 34.54 -0.19
CA ASN A 213 -16.22 35.47 0.81
C ASN A 213 -15.79 36.92 0.50
N ASN A 214 -14.54 37.14 0.08
CA ASN A 214 -14.07 38.46 -0.35
C ASN A 214 -14.86 38.99 -1.58
N MET A 215 -15.22 38.08 -2.50
CA MET A 215 -16.12 38.42 -3.61
C MET A 215 -17.51 38.83 -3.10
N LEU A 216 -18.08 38.11 -2.13
CA LEU A 216 -19.35 38.48 -1.51
C LEU A 216 -19.27 39.80 -0.74
N ASP A 217 -18.18 40.07 -0.03
CA ASP A 217 -17.96 41.35 0.65
C ASP A 217 -17.96 42.51 -0.35
N SER A 218 -17.31 42.33 -1.50
CA SER A 218 -17.27 43.33 -2.58
C SER A 218 -18.66 43.57 -3.20
N LEU A 219 -19.41 42.49 -3.44
CA LEU A 219 -20.78 42.57 -3.95
C LEU A 219 -21.73 43.22 -2.94
N GLU A 220 -21.62 42.86 -1.66
CA GLU A 220 -22.42 43.46 -0.59
C GLU A 220 -22.12 44.96 -0.47
N PHE A 221 -20.84 45.35 -0.55
CA PHE A 221 -20.46 46.76 -0.54
C PHE A 221 -21.11 47.54 -1.69
N GLN A 222 -21.02 47.05 -2.93
CA GLN A 222 -21.64 47.67 -4.11
C GLN A 222 -23.16 47.70 -4.02
N PHE A 223 -23.76 46.69 -3.41
CA PHE A 223 -25.21 46.58 -3.32
C PHE A 223 -25.83 47.51 -2.27
N TYR A 224 -25.08 47.85 -1.22
CA TYR A 224 -25.58 48.56 -0.04
C TYR A 224 -24.95 49.92 0.22
N ASN A 225 -23.94 50.32 -0.55
CA ASN A 225 -23.31 51.62 -0.43
C ASN A 225 -23.34 52.34 -1.79
N ASP A 226 -23.28 53.66 -1.74
CA ASP A 226 -23.18 54.54 -2.89
C ASP A 226 -21.71 54.65 -3.32
N GLU A 227 -21.42 54.53 -4.62
CA GLU A 227 -20.03 54.48 -5.12
C GLU A 227 -19.31 55.83 -5.01
N LEU A 228 -20.04 56.93 -5.13
CA LEU A 228 -19.47 58.28 -5.09
C LEU A 228 -19.12 58.68 -3.66
N THR A 229 -20.08 58.53 -2.74
CA THR A 229 -19.95 59.01 -1.36
C THR A 229 -19.39 57.95 -0.40
N GLY A 230 -19.43 56.67 -0.77
CA GLY A 230 -19.12 55.54 0.11
C GLY A 230 -20.13 55.32 1.25
N LEU A 231 -21.19 56.13 1.31
CA LEU A 231 -22.21 56.06 2.35
C LEU A 231 -23.23 54.95 2.06
N PRO A 232 -23.92 54.42 3.09
CA PRO A 232 -25.05 53.51 2.90
C PRO A 232 -26.08 54.08 1.94
N ASN A 233 -26.44 53.32 0.91
CA ASN A 233 -27.38 53.77 -0.09
C ASN A 233 -28.84 53.72 0.43
N ARG A 234 -29.76 54.24 -0.38
CA ARG A 234 -31.19 54.27 -0.05
C ARG A 234 -31.75 52.89 0.30
N LYS A 235 -31.28 51.83 -0.34
CA LYS A 235 -31.74 50.46 -0.06
C LYS A 235 -31.38 50.04 1.36
N ARG A 236 -30.12 50.23 1.78
CA ARG A 236 -29.67 49.95 3.14
C ARG A 236 -30.45 50.75 4.18
N LEU A 237 -30.73 52.02 3.90
CA LEU A 237 -31.54 52.87 4.76
C LEU A 237 -32.95 52.29 4.98
N LEU A 238 -33.65 51.90 3.91
CA LEU A 238 -34.99 51.36 3.99
C LEU A 238 -35.05 50.04 4.77
N GLU A 239 -34.10 49.13 4.53
CA GLU A 239 -34.00 47.86 5.28
C GLU A 239 -33.71 48.13 6.76
N THR A 240 -32.81 49.05 7.07
CA THR A 240 -32.45 49.40 8.46
C THR A 240 -33.61 50.04 9.23
N ILE A 241 -34.39 50.91 8.58
CA ILE A 241 -35.57 51.55 9.20
C ILE A 241 -36.65 50.52 9.51
N ASN A 242 -36.86 49.53 8.62
CA ASN A 242 -37.91 48.53 8.79
C ASN A 242 -37.64 47.59 9.99
N ASP A 243 -36.37 47.38 10.35
CA ASP A 243 -35.95 46.54 11.48
C ASP A 243 -35.87 47.29 12.83
N LYS A 244 -35.95 48.63 12.84
CA LYS A 244 -35.78 49.46 14.04
C LYS A 244 -37.14 50.03 14.49
N SER A 245 -37.59 49.64 15.68
CA SER A 245 -38.89 50.08 16.23
C SER A 245 -38.93 51.52 16.75
N ASN A 246 -37.78 52.10 17.13
CA ASN A 246 -37.64 53.50 17.54
C ASN A 246 -36.36 54.09 16.90
N ALA A 247 -36.52 55.01 15.96
CA ALA A 247 -35.41 55.68 15.28
C ALA A 247 -35.71 57.17 15.05
N ILE A 248 -34.66 58.00 15.07
CA ILE A 248 -34.72 59.40 14.65
C ILE A 248 -34.17 59.48 13.23
N LEU A 249 -34.98 60.00 12.31
CA LEU A 249 -34.58 60.22 10.91
C LEU A 249 -34.25 61.71 10.71
N MET A 250 -33.05 61.98 10.21
CA MET A 250 -32.62 63.31 9.77
C MET A 250 -32.48 63.29 8.25
N ILE A 251 -33.09 64.26 7.58
CA ILE A 251 -32.96 64.45 6.12
C ILE A 251 -32.12 65.71 5.92
N LEU A 252 -31.03 65.55 5.19
CA LEU A 252 -30.11 66.63 4.82
C LEU A 252 -30.23 66.88 3.32
N ASN A 253 -30.30 68.14 2.92
CA ASN A 253 -30.35 68.56 1.53
C ASN A 253 -29.34 69.69 1.28
N ILE A 254 -28.68 69.66 0.12
CA ILE A 254 -27.80 70.75 -0.31
C ILE A 254 -28.63 71.73 -1.14
N ASP A 255 -28.78 72.95 -0.64
CA ASP A 255 -29.53 73.98 -1.35
C ASP A 255 -28.77 74.43 -2.61
N LYS A 256 -29.52 74.61 -3.70
CA LYS A 256 -28.99 75.09 -5.00
C LYS A 256 -27.87 74.24 -5.61
N PHE A 257 -27.83 72.93 -5.31
CA PHE A 257 -26.82 72.02 -5.87
C PHE A 257 -26.75 72.05 -7.41
N GLN A 258 -27.88 72.23 -8.08
CA GLN A 258 -27.92 72.37 -9.54
C GLN A 258 -27.18 73.62 -10.05
N GLU A 259 -27.25 74.75 -9.35
CA GLU A 259 -26.48 75.95 -9.71
C GLU A 259 -24.96 75.70 -9.61
N ILE A 260 -24.53 74.87 -8.66
CA ILE A 260 -23.12 74.48 -8.51
C ILE A 260 -22.69 73.63 -9.71
N ASN A 261 -23.47 72.60 -10.07
CA ASN A 261 -23.17 71.74 -11.22
C ASN A 261 -23.15 72.54 -12.53
N ASP A 262 -24.10 73.46 -12.72
CA ASP A 262 -24.21 74.27 -13.94
C ASP A 262 -23.05 75.28 -14.08
N LEU A 263 -22.53 75.82 -12.97
CA LEU A 263 -21.47 76.84 -12.98
C LEU A 263 -20.06 76.24 -12.97
N TYR A 264 -19.85 75.17 -12.21
CA TYR A 264 -18.53 74.61 -11.92
C TYR A 264 -18.31 73.22 -12.55
N GLY A 265 -19.35 72.62 -13.13
CA GLY A 265 -19.32 71.30 -13.74
C GLY A 265 -19.67 70.17 -12.77
N GLU A 266 -20.22 69.07 -13.29
CA GLU A 266 -20.68 67.91 -12.50
C GLU A 266 -19.56 67.32 -11.63
N SER A 267 -18.32 67.25 -12.12
CA SER A 267 -17.19 66.72 -11.36
C SER A 267 -16.86 67.52 -10.10
N ILE A 268 -17.15 68.83 -10.09
CA ILE A 268 -16.96 69.68 -8.91
C ILE A 268 -18.14 69.56 -7.94
N GLY A 269 -19.34 69.22 -8.43
CA GLY A 269 -20.45 68.87 -7.55
C GLY A 269 -20.29 67.51 -6.88
N ASP A 270 -19.60 66.58 -7.55
CA ASP A 270 -19.29 65.25 -7.05
C ASP A 270 -18.16 65.24 -5.98
N GLU A 271 -17.27 66.24 -5.99
CA GLU A 271 -16.16 66.43 -5.02
C GLU A 271 -16.60 67.11 -3.71
#